data_AF-A0A7Y5R8G7-F1
#
_entry.id   AF-A0A7Y5R8G7-F1
#
_cell.length_a   1.000
_cell.length_b   1.000
_cell.length_c   1.000
_cell.angle_alpha   90.00
_cell.angle_beta   90.00
_cell.angle_gamma   90.00
#
_symmetry.space_group_name_H-M   'P 1'
#
loop_
_entity.id
_entity.type
_entity.pdbx_description
1 polymer ?
#
loop_
_entity_poly.entity_id
_entity_poly.type
_entity_poly.pdbx_seq_one_letter_code
_entity_poly.pdbx_strand_id
1 'polypeptide(L)'
;MKPATFLPFAICLAFFLAATQYIVAQRYMPDTSFWETKASMSQIRTYFPSAVANGRIYAFGGIIANAGGIFTYTDKIEKYDPDTDEWSAAGTLPEPMCAMAAVELDGAIYIIGGVTDPTASTVNSKVYRYLPATGAFDADTIASLPAPRGFLSACAAGGKIYAIGGATAFFGPAQNDVYVYDPALNTWTTLPNGLTIARAASTSAVVGNKIYVMGGTVTWFTGLNSVEVYDFNNAHWVNNTVHLSNARASHGSAVLSDIIYTLGGIESTTSAEISAEAFGPEIPGGDSWEVFNNLTYDRRAFGCVAWPTDDAYSYIYIMGGNSGTAVISGTQRLLVNTVEASEVSPASAEKVNTTLSNFPNPFDQYTTLSYSVDKSVYIDISIFDAAGQLISTPVSGLQTPGEHRVSFDGAALETGLYFCVMKSEDGAVFVRKMVVMR
;
A
#
# COMPACT_ATOMS: atom_id res chain seq x y z
N MET A 1 -25.40 22.70 -45.46
CA MET A 1 -25.54 21.34 -44.91
C MET A 1 -24.17 20.69 -44.87
N LYS A 2 -23.64 20.45 -43.67
CA LYS A 2 -22.40 19.72 -43.28
C LYS A 2 -21.07 20.07 -43.99
N PRO A 3 -19.93 19.95 -43.28
CA PRO A 3 -18.74 20.74 -43.55
C PRO A 3 -17.60 19.97 -44.22
N ALA A 4 -16.66 20.77 -44.74
CA ALA A 4 -15.40 20.38 -45.33
C ALA A 4 -14.40 19.79 -44.33
N THR A 5 -13.55 18.92 -44.85
CA THR A 5 -12.38 18.33 -44.23
C THR A 5 -11.12 19.20 -44.34
N PHE A 6 -10.20 18.95 -43.41
CA PHE A 6 -8.74 19.16 -43.41
C PHE A 6 -8.10 20.36 -42.69
N LEU A 7 -7.00 19.98 -42.02
CA LEU A 7 -6.21 20.51 -40.90
C LEU A 7 -5.18 21.58 -41.32
N PRO A 8 -4.55 22.30 -40.37
CA PRO A 8 -3.14 21.98 -40.02
C PRO A 8 -2.89 22.01 -38.49
N PHE A 9 -2.28 21.00 -37.86
CA PHE A 9 -0.85 20.68 -37.76
C PHE A 9 -0.02 21.77 -37.04
N ALA A 10 0.07 21.71 -35.71
CA ALA A 10 1.24 22.05 -34.89
C ALA A 10 0.92 21.81 -33.39
N ILE A 11 1.94 21.45 -32.60
CA ILE A 11 1.92 21.19 -31.15
C ILE A 11 1.52 19.75 -30.76
N CYS A 12 2.34 18.78 -31.16
CA CYS A 12 2.47 17.51 -30.44
C CYS A 12 3.86 16.90 -30.72
N LEU A 13 4.91 17.59 -30.27
CA LEU A 13 6.29 17.08 -30.31
C LEU A 13 7.13 17.75 -29.22
N ALA A 14 6.78 17.54 -27.93
CA ALA A 14 7.60 17.98 -26.80
C ALA A 14 7.43 17.14 -25.52
N PHE A 15 6.88 15.91 -25.61
CA PHE A 15 6.64 15.06 -24.43
C PHE A 15 7.31 13.69 -24.47
N PHE A 16 8.14 13.38 -25.47
CA PHE A 16 8.74 12.05 -25.63
C PHE A 16 10.22 11.91 -25.22
N LEU A 17 10.84 12.95 -24.66
CA LEU A 17 12.24 12.88 -24.17
C LEU A 17 12.39 13.00 -22.64
N ALA A 18 11.31 13.28 -21.90
CA ALA A 18 11.35 13.40 -20.44
C ALA A 18 11.12 12.07 -19.69
N ALA A 19 10.63 11.02 -20.36
CA ALA A 19 10.27 9.77 -19.69
C ALA A 19 11.46 8.82 -19.45
N THR A 20 12.54 8.93 -20.23
CA THR A 20 13.71 8.03 -20.15
C THR A 20 14.82 8.51 -19.21
N GLN A 21 14.80 9.77 -18.74
CA GLN A 21 15.82 10.28 -17.80
C GLN A 21 15.44 10.13 -16.31
N TYR A 22 14.16 9.90 -15.98
CA TYR A 22 13.71 9.77 -14.58
C TYR A 22 13.96 8.39 -13.95
N ILE A 23 14.30 7.37 -14.75
CA ILE A 23 14.39 5.97 -14.27
C ILE A 23 15.77 5.64 -13.66
N VAL A 24 16.81 6.46 -13.87
CA VAL A 24 18.19 6.11 -13.45
C VAL A 24 18.61 6.76 -12.12
N ALA A 25 17.96 7.84 -11.68
CA ALA A 25 18.35 8.61 -10.48
C ALA A 25 17.78 8.06 -9.14
N GLN A 26 16.93 7.03 -9.15
CA GLN A 26 16.20 6.55 -7.96
C GLN A 26 16.92 5.50 -7.11
N ARG A 27 18.19 5.17 -7.40
CA ARG A 27 18.90 4.05 -6.74
C ARG A 27 19.67 4.41 -5.46
N TYR A 28 19.60 5.62 -4.92
CA TYR A 28 20.35 5.93 -3.68
C TYR A 28 19.72 7.01 -2.79
N MET A 29 18.61 6.70 -2.14
CA MET A 29 18.11 7.47 -0.98
C MET A 29 17.53 6.52 0.07
N PRO A 30 18.11 6.40 1.29
CA PRO A 30 17.38 5.93 2.44
C PRO A 30 16.55 7.10 3.01
N ASP A 31 15.28 6.83 3.34
CA ASP A 31 14.37 7.63 4.19
C ASP A 31 13.49 8.72 3.54
N THR A 32 13.26 8.71 2.22
CA THR A 32 12.06 9.37 1.66
C THR A 32 11.11 8.31 1.14
N SER A 33 10.04 8.05 1.89
CA SER A 33 8.94 7.20 1.42
C SER A 33 8.24 7.88 0.23
N PHE A 34 8.61 7.50 -0.99
CA PHE A 34 7.91 7.92 -2.19
C PHE A 34 7.32 6.69 -2.90
N TRP A 35 6.21 6.91 -3.60
CA TRP A 35 5.60 5.91 -4.45
C TRP A 35 6.45 5.73 -5.72
N GLU A 36 6.94 4.52 -5.93
CA GLU A 36 7.63 4.09 -7.13
C GLU A 36 6.61 3.48 -8.11
N THR A 37 6.64 3.90 -9.37
CA THR A 37 5.82 3.28 -10.42
C THR A 37 6.46 1.97 -10.87
N LYS A 38 5.67 0.89 -10.93
CA LYS A 38 6.07 -0.44 -11.37
C LYS A 38 5.32 -0.87 -12.62
N ALA A 39 5.69 -2.02 -13.20
CA ALA A 39 4.99 -2.57 -14.34
C ALA A 39 3.48 -2.72 -14.05
N SER A 40 2.67 -2.38 -15.05
CA SER A 40 1.22 -2.44 -14.95
C SER A 40 0.70 -3.83 -15.32
N MET A 41 -0.41 -4.23 -14.70
CA MET A 41 -1.17 -5.41 -15.15
C MET A 41 -1.57 -5.27 -16.62
N SER A 42 -1.71 -6.40 -17.31
CA SER A 42 -2.17 -6.42 -18.71
C SER A 42 -3.63 -5.96 -18.84
N GLN A 43 -4.45 -6.14 -17.79
CA GLN A 43 -5.82 -5.64 -17.75
C GLN A 43 -6.02 -4.59 -16.66
N ILE A 44 -6.70 -3.50 -17.05
CA ILE A 44 -7.21 -2.48 -16.14
C ILE A 44 -8.39 -3.09 -15.36
N ARG A 45 -8.25 -3.31 -14.05
CA ARG A 45 -9.23 -4.03 -13.22
C ARG A 45 -9.49 -3.36 -11.86
N THR A 46 -10.68 -3.56 -11.32
CA THR A 46 -11.13 -3.12 -9.97
C THR A 46 -11.96 -4.22 -9.30
N TYR A 47 -12.19 -4.15 -7.99
CA TYR A 47 -12.91 -5.17 -7.20
C TYR A 47 -12.33 -6.59 -7.38
N PHE A 48 -11.01 -6.68 -7.50
CA PHE A 48 -10.27 -7.94 -7.48
C PHE A 48 -9.53 -8.03 -6.15
N PRO A 49 -9.46 -9.20 -5.52
CA PRO A 49 -8.54 -9.42 -4.42
C PRO A 49 -7.13 -9.71 -4.93
N SER A 50 -6.15 -9.46 -4.07
CA SER A 50 -4.74 -9.76 -4.30
C SER A 50 -4.15 -10.48 -3.10
N ALA A 51 -3.18 -11.37 -3.33
CA ALA A 51 -2.47 -12.09 -2.27
C ALA A 51 -1.01 -12.33 -2.64
N VAL A 52 -0.15 -12.47 -1.64
CA VAL A 52 1.26 -12.83 -1.81
C VAL A 52 1.44 -14.30 -1.51
N ALA A 53 2.11 -15.03 -2.39
CA ALA A 53 2.50 -16.42 -2.15
C ALA A 53 3.72 -16.79 -2.99
N ASN A 54 4.62 -17.64 -2.46
CA ASN A 54 5.79 -18.15 -3.18
C ASN A 54 6.60 -17.06 -3.90
N GLY A 55 6.82 -15.93 -3.20
CA GLY A 55 7.56 -14.79 -3.75
C GLY A 55 6.94 -14.23 -5.02
N ARG A 56 5.60 -14.12 -5.10
CA ARG A 56 4.87 -13.39 -6.14
C ARG A 56 3.61 -12.74 -5.58
N ILE A 57 3.17 -11.66 -6.22
CA ILE A 57 1.86 -11.06 -5.97
C ILE A 57 0.88 -11.60 -7.01
N TYR A 58 -0.28 -12.10 -6.59
CA TYR A 58 -1.33 -12.58 -7.48
C TYR A 58 -2.54 -11.65 -7.45
N ALA A 59 -3.14 -11.42 -8.61
CA ALA A 59 -4.38 -10.68 -8.79
C ALA A 59 -5.43 -11.60 -9.45
N PHE A 60 -6.62 -11.71 -8.84
CA PHE A 60 -7.64 -12.67 -9.26
C PHE A 60 -8.90 -11.99 -9.76
N GLY A 61 -9.24 -12.18 -11.04
CA GLY A 61 -10.52 -11.73 -11.59
C GLY A 61 -10.74 -10.22 -11.47
N GLY A 62 -11.95 -9.82 -11.09
CA GLY A 62 -12.37 -8.42 -10.94
C GLY A 62 -13.23 -7.92 -12.10
N ILE A 63 -13.51 -6.63 -12.06
CA ILE A 63 -14.24 -5.91 -13.09
C ILE A 63 -13.25 -5.22 -14.00
N ILE A 64 -13.33 -5.50 -15.29
CA ILE A 64 -12.55 -4.83 -16.34
C ILE A 64 -13.41 -3.82 -17.09
N ALA A 65 -12.80 -2.72 -17.51
CA ALA A 65 -13.42 -1.77 -18.42
C ALA A 65 -13.07 -2.12 -19.87
N ASN A 66 -14.08 -2.41 -20.69
CA ASN A 66 -13.89 -2.68 -22.12
C ASN A 66 -14.16 -1.43 -22.97
N ALA A 67 -13.80 -1.50 -24.25
CA ALA A 67 -14.14 -0.48 -25.23
C ALA A 67 -15.64 -0.17 -25.20
N GLY A 68 -15.99 1.12 -25.26
CA GLY A 68 -17.38 1.59 -25.18
C GLY A 68 -17.95 1.72 -23.77
N GLY A 69 -17.13 1.59 -22.71
CA GLY A 69 -17.56 1.80 -21.32
C GLY A 69 -18.34 0.61 -20.73
N ILE A 70 -18.24 -0.56 -21.35
CA ILE A 70 -18.90 -1.79 -20.88
C ILE A 70 -18.02 -2.44 -19.82
N PHE A 71 -18.58 -2.64 -18.63
CA PHE A 71 -17.93 -3.37 -17.54
C PHE A 71 -18.28 -4.85 -17.61
N THR A 72 -17.26 -5.71 -17.57
CA THR A 72 -17.44 -7.16 -17.50
C THR A 72 -16.61 -7.75 -16.38
N TYR A 73 -17.01 -8.90 -15.87
CA TYR A 73 -16.18 -9.67 -14.96
C TYR A 73 -15.14 -10.45 -15.76
N THR A 74 -13.95 -10.62 -15.19
CA THR A 74 -12.90 -11.43 -15.80
C THR A 74 -12.57 -12.63 -14.93
N ASP A 75 -12.14 -13.71 -15.58
CA ASP A 75 -11.61 -14.91 -14.95
C ASP A 75 -10.08 -14.89 -14.87
N LYS A 76 -9.41 -13.89 -15.45
CA LYS A 76 -7.96 -13.89 -15.58
C LYS A 76 -7.27 -13.74 -14.23
N ILE A 77 -6.25 -14.57 -14.04
CA ILE A 77 -5.30 -14.48 -12.94
C ILE A 77 -3.98 -13.97 -13.51
N GLU A 78 -3.46 -12.91 -12.93
CA GLU A 78 -2.13 -12.39 -13.25
C GLU A 78 -1.24 -12.52 -12.01
N LYS A 79 0.06 -12.76 -12.23
CA LYS A 79 1.07 -12.73 -11.18
C LYS A 79 2.14 -11.71 -11.51
N TYR A 80 2.61 -11.01 -10.50
CA TYR A 80 3.71 -10.06 -10.57
C TYR A 80 4.94 -10.67 -9.93
N ASP A 81 6.06 -10.57 -10.65
CA ASP A 81 7.38 -10.94 -10.18
C ASP A 81 8.17 -9.65 -9.87
N PRO A 82 8.42 -9.32 -8.59
CA PRO A 82 9.13 -8.11 -8.21
C PRO A 82 10.59 -8.05 -8.66
N ASP A 83 11.22 -9.20 -8.90
CA ASP A 83 12.64 -9.26 -9.29
C ASP A 83 12.82 -8.84 -10.74
N THR A 84 11.86 -9.20 -11.60
CA THR A 84 11.87 -8.82 -13.02
C THR A 84 11.03 -7.58 -13.31
N ASP A 85 10.24 -7.11 -12.34
CA ASP A 85 9.22 -6.07 -12.52
C ASP A 85 8.28 -6.38 -13.70
N GLU A 86 7.73 -7.59 -13.73
CA GLU A 86 6.85 -8.03 -14.82
C GLU A 86 5.58 -8.70 -14.30
N TRP A 87 4.47 -8.42 -15.00
CA TRP A 87 3.23 -9.17 -14.87
C TRP A 87 3.16 -10.27 -15.92
N SER A 88 2.71 -11.46 -15.52
CA SER A 88 2.50 -12.60 -16.40
C SER A 88 1.20 -13.33 -16.07
N ALA A 89 0.65 -14.06 -17.04
CA ALA A 89 -0.54 -14.87 -16.81
C ALA A 89 -0.27 -16.01 -15.82
N ALA A 90 -1.24 -16.28 -14.95
CA ALA A 90 -1.16 -17.29 -13.90
C ALA A 90 -2.43 -18.18 -13.87
N GLY A 91 -3.00 -18.46 -15.05
CA GLY A 91 -4.21 -19.27 -15.20
C GLY A 91 -5.50 -18.46 -15.16
N THR A 92 -6.61 -19.15 -14.91
CA THR A 92 -7.96 -18.58 -14.91
C THR A 92 -8.80 -19.14 -13.78
N LEU A 93 -9.62 -18.30 -13.16
CA LEU A 93 -10.71 -18.70 -12.28
C LEU A 93 -11.65 -19.67 -13.02
N PRO A 94 -12.34 -20.57 -12.29
CA PRO A 94 -13.33 -21.48 -12.90
C PRO A 94 -14.49 -20.75 -13.58
N GLU A 95 -14.78 -19.52 -13.14
CA GLU A 95 -15.74 -18.61 -13.77
C GLU A 95 -15.33 -17.15 -13.51
N PRO A 96 -15.76 -16.19 -14.36
CA PRO A 96 -15.51 -14.77 -14.13
C PRO A 96 -16.17 -14.26 -12.84
N MET A 97 -15.41 -13.56 -11.99
CA MET A 97 -15.90 -13.10 -10.68
C MET A 97 -15.28 -11.78 -10.26
N CYS A 98 -15.98 -11.04 -9.41
CA CYS A 98 -15.45 -9.86 -8.70
C CYS A 98 -15.89 -9.84 -7.22
N ALA A 99 -15.41 -8.86 -6.46
CA ALA A 99 -15.77 -8.62 -5.05
C ALA A 99 -15.55 -9.86 -4.14
N MET A 100 -14.57 -10.67 -4.51
CA MET A 100 -14.09 -11.82 -3.74
C MET A 100 -13.12 -11.36 -2.64
N ALA A 101 -12.86 -12.22 -1.67
CA ALA A 101 -11.66 -12.12 -0.83
C ALA A 101 -10.62 -13.15 -1.27
N ALA A 102 -9.33 -12.84 -1.12
CA ALA A 102 -8.24 -13.79 -1.29
C ALA A 102 -7.33 -13.75 -0.06
N VAL A 103 -6.93 -14.92 0.42
CA VAL A 103 -6.06 -15.06 1.59
C VAL A 103 -5.10 -16.22 1.39
N GLU A 104 -3.83 -16.01 1.73
CA GLU A 104 -2.82 -17.07 1.71
C GLU A 104 -2.84 -17.83 3.05
N LEU A 105 -2.76 -19.16 2.98
CA LEU A 105 -2.57 -20.04 4.12
C LEU A 105 -1.85 -21.31 3.65
N ASP A 106 -0.74 -21.63 4.31
CA ASP A 106 0.09 -22.83 4.10
C ASP A 106 0.53 -23.04 2.64
N GLY A 107 0.92 -21.97 1.96
CA GLY A 107 1.41 -21.96 0.58
C GLY A 107 0.32 -21.98 -0.49
N ALA A 108 -0.96 -21.96 -0.10
CA ALA A 108 -2.11 -21.94 -1.00
C ALA A 108 -2.90 -20.64 -0.83
N ILE A 109 -3.54 -20.18 -1.90
CA ILE A 109 -4.40 -18.98 -1.87
C ILE A 109 -5.87 -19.42 -1.93
N TYR A 110 -6.64 -19.06 -0.93
CA TYR A 110 -8.07 -19.31 -0.87
C TYR A 110 -8.84 -18.11 -1.41
N ILE A 111 -9.67 -18.35 -2.42
CA ILE A 111 -10.54 -17.36 -3.07
C ILE A 111 -11.96 -17.61 -2.60
N ILE A 112 -12.57 -16.62 -1.96
CA ILE A 112 -13.76 -16.82 -1.14
C ILE A 112 -14.90 -15.91 -1.63
N GLY A 113 -16.03 -16.51 -1.96
CA GLY A 113 -17.28 -15.84 -2.29
C GLY A 113 -17.21 -14.98 -3.55
N GLY A 114 -17.82 -13.79 -3.49
CA GLY A 114 -17.84 -12.82 -4.59
C GLY A 114 -19.11 -12.87 -5.44
N VAL A 115 -19.06 -12.20 -6.59
CA VAL A 115 -20.18 -12.01 -7.51
C VAL A 115 -19.79 -12.55 -8.88
N THR A 116 -20.58 -13.47 -9.42
CA THR A 116 -20.35 -14.16 -10.69
C THR A 116 -21.20 -13.61 -11.84
N ASP A 117 -22.36 -13.01 -11.52
CA ASP A 117 -23.31 -12.49 -12.51
C ASP A 117 -23.53 -10.98 -12.32
N PRO A 118 -23.08 -10.14 -13.27
CA PRO A 118 -23.26 -8.69 -13.21
C PRO A 118 -24.72 -8.24 -13.37
N THR A 119 -25.61 -9.12 -13.84
CA THR A 119 -27.02 -8.82 -14.10
C THR A 119 -27.93 -9.24 -12.96
N ALA A 120 -27.55 -10.27 -12.19
CA ALA A 120 -28.35 -10.81 -11.10
C ALA A 120 -28.02 -10.20 -9.73
N SER A 121 -26.88 -9.49 -9.59
CA SER A 121 -26.41 -8.96 -8.30
C SER A 121 -26.28 -10.02 -7.19
N THR A 122 -26.27 -11.30 -7.56
CA THR A 122 -26.22 -12.43 -6.62
C THR A 122 -24.78 -12.72 -6.25
N VAL A 123 -24.52 -12.75 -4.95
CA VAL A 123 -23.25 -13.25 -4.41
C VAL A 123 -23.29 -14.78 -4.34
N ASN A 124 -22.12 -15.42 -4.29
CA ASN A 124 -22.00 -16.87 -4.18
C ASN A 124 -21.32 -17.29 -2.86
N SER A 125 -21.35 -18.59 -2.56
CA SER A 125 -20.69 -19.18 -1.38
C SER A 125 -19.47 -20.03 -1.73
N LYS A 126 -19.06 -20.06 -3.00
CA LYS A 126 -17.97 -20.93 -3.46
C LYS A 126 -16.65 -20.51 -2.85
N VAL A 127 -15.81 -21.50 -2.58
CA VAL A 127 -14.44 -21.31 -2.12
C VAL A 127 -13.54 -22.12 -3.03
N TYR A 128 -12.49 -21.51 -3.53
CA TYR A 128 -11.49 -22.16 -4.38
C TYR A 128 -10.13 -22.09 -3.71
N ARG A 129 -9.39 -23.21 -3.71
CA ARG A 129 -7.99 -23.24 -3.27
C ARG A 129 -7.09 -23.26 -4.50
N TYR A 130 -6.39 -22.15 -4.73
CA TYR A 130 -5.40 -22.01 -5.79
C TYR A 130 -4.02 -22.42 -5.27
N LEU A 131 -3.28 -23.20 -6.06
CA LEU A 131 -1.95 -23.70 -5.73
C LEU A 131 -0.92 -22.97 -6.61
N PRO A 132 -0.25 -21.92 -6.09
CA PRO A 132 0.71 -21.14 -6.86
C PRO A 132 1.88 -21.95 -7.44
N ALA A 133 2.26 -23.04 -6.77
CA ALA A 133 3.34 -23.93 -7.22
C ALA A 133 3.02 -24.65 -8.55
N THR A 134 1.75 -24.94 -8.81
CA THR A 134 1.31 -25.65 -10.04
C THR A 134 0.55 -24.74 -11.00
N GLY A 135 0.10 -23.57 -10.55
CA GLY A 135 -0.74 -22.67 -11.33
C GLY A 135 -2.16 -23.20 -11.54
N ALA A 136 -2.62 -24.10 -10.68
CA ALA A 136 -3.91 -24.77 -10.81
C ALA A 136 -4.75 -24.65 -9.54
N PHE A 137 -6.06 -24.79 -9.69
CA PHE A 137 -6.96 -24.99 -8.57
C PHE A 137 -6.87 -26.43 -8.09
N ASP A 138 -7.07 -26.61 -6.79
CA ASP A 138 -7.18 -27.92 -6.19
C ASP A 138 -8.33 -28.73 -6.83
N ALA A 139 -8.08 -30.03 -7.04
CA ALA A 139 -9.09 -30.94 -7.55
C ALA A 139 -10.07 -31.35 -6.44
N ASP A 140 -9.65 -31.28 -5.18
CA ASP A 140 -10.49 -31.58 -4.03
C ASP A 140 -11.52 -30.46 -3.81
N THR A 141 -12.73 -30.86 -3.43
CA THR A 141 -13.79 -29.91 -3.10
C THR A 141 -13.49 -29.21 -1.78
N ILE A 142 -13.31 -27.90 -1.83
CA ILE A 142 -13.22 -27.03 -0.66
C ILE A 142 -14.63 -26.68 -0.20
N ALA A 143 -14.90 -26.76 1.10
CA ALA A 143 -16.20 -26.45 1.65
C ALA A 143 -16.60 -25.01 1.33
N SER A 144 -17.80 -24.87 0.79
CA SER A 144 -18.42 -23.57 0.55
C SER A 144 -18.73 -22.85 1.86
N LEU A 145 -18.76 -21.51 1.82
CA LEU A 145 -19.22 -20.68 2.91
C LEU A 145 -20.62 -21.12 3.39
N PRO A 146 -20.93 -21.03 4.69
CA PRO A 146 -22.26 -21.34 5.22
C PRO A 146 -23.38 -20.48 4.63
N ALA A 147 -23.07 -19.26 4.20
CA ALA A 147 -23.97 -18.38 3.47
C ALA A 147 -23.23 -17.65 2.34
N PRO A 148 -23.90 -17.34 1.21
CA PRO A 148 -23.31 -16.53 0.15
C PRO A 148 -22.87 -15.14 0.61
N ARG A 149 -21.68 -14.72 0.20
CA ARG A 149 -21.06 -13.43 0.57
C ARG A 149 -20.23 -12.86 -0.56
N GLY A 150 -20.35 -11.56 -0.79
CA GLY A 150 -19.42 -10.75 -1.58
C GLY A 150 -18.98 -9.52 -0.79
N PHE A 151 -17.95 -8.83 -1.23
CA PHE A 151 -17.39 -7.64 -0.55
C PHE A 151 -17.00 -7.90 0.92
N LEU A 152 -16.73 -9.16 1.26
CA LEU A 152 -16.23 -9.58 2.56
C LEU A 152 -14.73 -9.31 2.67
N SER A 153 -14.25 -9.25 3.91
CA SER A 153 -12.81 -9.36 4.17
C SER A 153 -12.45 -10.79 4.57
N ALA A 154 -11.19 -11.17 4.36
CA ALA A 154 -10.67 -12.43 4.86
C ALA A 154 -9.24 -12.29 5.37
N CYS A 155 -8.90 -13.04 6.40
CA CYS A 155 -7.54 -13.15 6.92
C CYS A 155 -7.24 -14.54 7.45
N ALA A 156 -5.96 -14.89 7.51
CA ALA A 156 -5.47 -16.14 8.09
C ALA A 156 -4.90 -15.87 9.49
N ALA A 157 -5.33 -16.66 10.47
CA ALA A 157 -4.84 -16.56 11.85
C ALA A 157 -4.93 -17.93 12.53
N GLY A 158 -3.88 -18.33 13.25
CA GLY A 158 -3.85 -19.60 13.98
C GLY A 158 -4.10 -20.84 13.11
N GLY A 159 -3.62 -20.84 11.86
CA GLY A 159 -3.82 -21.94 10.91
C GLY A 159 -5.25 -22.06 10.37
N LYS A 160 -6.09 -21.03 10.55
CA LYS A 160 -7.48 -20.99 10.09
C LYS A 160 -7.74 -19.74 9.26
N ILE A 161 -8.82 -19.77 8.48
CA ILE A 161 -9.26 -18.61 7.70
C ILE A 161 -10.52 -18.03 8.32
N TYR A 162 -10.55 -16.71 8.48
CA TYR A 162 -11.69 -15.95 8.97
C TYR A 162 -12.29 -15.17 7.80
N ALA A 163 -13.52 -15.49 7.43
CA ALA A 163 -14.32 -14.74 6.46
C ALA A 163 -15.27 -13.80 7.21
N ILE A 164 -15.09 -12.49 7.03
CA ILE A 164 -15.61 -11.46 7.94
C ILE A 164 -16.56 -10.52 7.19
N GLY A 165 -17.81 -10.45 7.66
CA GLY A 165 -18.81 -9.50 7.17
C GLY A 165 -19.17 -9.70 5.69
N GLY A 166 -19.16 -8.60 4.93
CA GLY A 166 -19.55 -8.57 3.52
C GLY A 166 -21.04 -8.29 3.34
N ALA A 167 -21.58 -8.63 2.17
CA ALA A 167 -22.97 -8.44 1.81
C ALA A 167 -23.57 -9.67 1.12
N THR A 168 -24.89 -9.82 1.23
CA THR A 168 -25.68 -10.90 0.60
C THR A 168 -26.10 -10.63 -0.83
N ALA A 169 -25.82 -9.44 -1.36
CA ALA A 169 -26.06 -9.05 -2.75
C ALA A 169 -25.19 -7.84 -3.09
N PHE A 170 -25.03 -7.55 -4.38
CA PHE A 170 -24.48 -6.26 -4.83
C PHE A 170 -25.42 -5.13 -4.36
N PHE A 171 -24.90 -4.17 -3.59
CA PHE A 171 -25.71 -3.18 -2.84
C PHE A 171 -26.69 -3.76 -1.80
N GLY A 172 -26.52 -5.03 -1.41
CA GLY A 172 -27.34 -5.69 -0.38
C GLY A 172 -26.97 -5.27 1.05
N PRO A 173 -27.74 -5.70 2.06
CA PRO A 173 -27.44 -5.38 3.45
C PRO A 173 -26.07 -5.93 3.86
N ALA A 174 -25.25 -5.07 4.47
CA ALA A 174 -24.01 -5.49 5.12
C ALA A 174 -24.30 -6.53 6.22
N GLN A 175 -23.33 -7.40 6.47
CA GLN A 175 -23.44 -8.52 7.39
C GLN A 175 -22.40 -8.38 8.49
N ASN A 176 -22.69 -8.95 9.65
CA ASN A 176 -21.79 -8.93 10.80
C ASN A 176 -21.27 -10.32 11.19
N ASP A 177 -21.79 -11.39 10.60
CA ASP A 177 -21.32 -12.74 10.88
C ASP A 177 -19.85 -12.92 10.45
N VAL A 178 -19.16 -13.80 11.17
CA VAL A 178 -17.79 -14.22 10.87
C VAL A 178 -17.79 -15.73 10.77
N TYR A 179 -17.30 -16.26 9.67
CA TYR A 179 -17.14 -17.69 9.47
C TYR A 179 -15.67 -18.08 9.59
N VAL A 180 -15.38 -19.19 10.27
CA VAL A 180 -14.03 -19.71 10.49
C VAL A 180 -13.90 -21.04 9.77
N TYR A 181 -12.99 -21.10 8.81
CA TYR A 181 -12.65 -22.31 8.08
C TYR A 181 -11.50 -23.03 8.76
N ASP A 182 -11.72 -24.31 9.03
CA ASP A 182 -10.70 -25.24 9.47
C ASP A 182 -10.22 -26.07 8.27
N PRO A 183 -9.01 -25.84 7.75
CA PRO A 183 -8.49 -26.60 6.61
C PRO A 183 -8.25 -28.07 6.93
N ALA A 184 -8.02 -28.45 8.19
CA ALA A 184 -7.82 -29.84 8.59
C ALA A 184 -9.13 -30.64 8.56
N LEU A 185 -10.25 -29.96 8.81
CA LEU A 185 -11.59 -30.58 8.79
C LEU A 185 -12.34 -30.33 7.49
N ASN A 186 -11.89 -29.38 6.66
CA ASN A 186 -12.62 -28.87 5.50
C ASN A 186 -14.04 -28.45 5.88
N THR A 187 -14.17 -27.65 6.95
CA THR A 187 -15.48 -27.20 7.44
C THR A 187 -15.43 -25.75 7.89
N TRP A 188 -16.54 -25.04 7.65
CA TRP A 188 -16.77 -23.72 8.22
C TRP A 188 -17.61 -23.82 9.49
N THR A 189 -17.25 -23.02 10.48
CA THR A 189 -18.06 -22.79 11.68
C THR A 189 -18.36 -21.30 11.81
N THR A 190 -19.51 -20.95 12.40
CA THR A 190 -19.82 -19.54 12.69
C THR A 190 -19.17 -19.15 14.01
N LEU A 191 -18.39 -18.08 13.99
CA LEU A 191 -17.83 -17.50 15.21
C LEU A 191 -18.98 -16.90 16.04
N PRO A 192 -19.18 -17.33 17.30
CA PRO A 192 -20.19 -16.73 18.16
C PRO A 192 -19.90 -15.25 18.40
N ASN A 193 -20.95 -14.43 18.42
CA ASN A 193 -20.85 -12.97 18.52
C ASN A 193 -19.95 -12.40 17.40
N GLY A 194 -20.53 -12.23 16.21
CA GLY A 194 -19.85 -11.55 15.11
C GLY A 194 -19.57 -10.07 15.41
N LEU A 195 -19.31 -9.30 14.36
CA LEU A 195 -19.10 -7.86 14.48
C LEU A 195 -20.31 -7.20 15.16
N THR A 196 -20.03 -6.16 15.95
CA THR A 196 -21.04 -5.27 16.52
C THR A 196 -21.66 -4.39 15.45
N ILE A 197 -20.88 -4.02 14.42
CA ILE A 197 -21.35 -3.24 13.27
C ILE A 197 -21.20 -4.10 12.01
N ALA A 198 -22.33 -4.40 11.38
CA ALA A 198 -22.36 -5.04 10.08
C ALA A 198 -21.64 -4.18 9.03
N ARG A 199 -20.71 -4.77 8.27
CA ARG A 199 -19.89 -4.02 7.31
C ARG A 199 -19.57 -4.83 6.06
N ALA A 200 -19.65 -4.17 4.91
CA ALA A 200 -19.16 -4.64 3.62
C ALA A 200 -18.00 -3.75 3.15
N ALA A 201 -17.20 -4.24 2.19
CA ALA A 201 -16.06 -3.53 1.62
C ALA A 201 -15.07 -3.00 2.69
N SER A 202 -14.91 -3.75 3.78
CA SER A 202 -13.93 -3.51 4.85
C SER A 202 -12.64 -4.27 4.56
N THR A 203 -11.59 -3.96 5.32
CA THR A 203 -10.35 -4.75 5.33
C THR A 203 -10.11 -5.34 6.71
N SER A 204 -9.38 -6.46 6.77
CA SER A 204 -8.94 -7.09 8.01
C SER A 204 -7.43 -7.27 8.01
N ALA A 205 -6.81 -7.08 9.18
CA ALA A 205 -5.39 -7.24 9.41
C ALA A 205 -5.17 -8.11 10.66
N VAL A 206 -4.10 -8.91 10.65
CA VAL A 206 -3.71 -9.75 11.79
C VAL A 206 -2.39 -9.22 12.31
N VAL A 207 -2.35 -8.85 13.59
CA VAL A 207 -1.15 -8.37 14.29
C VAL A 207 -1.11 -9.03 15.66
N GLY A 208 0.00 -9.72 15.96
CA GLY A 208 0.12 -10.55 17.13
C GLY A 208 -1.05 -11.52 17.29
N ASN A 209 -1.76 -11.44 18.42
CA ASN A 209 -2.89 -12.31 18.74
C ASN A 209 -4.26 -11.64 18.54
N LYS A 210 -4.37 -10.75 17.55
CA LYS A 210 -5.58 -9.96 17.30
C LYS A 210 -5.91 -9.87 15.80
N ILE A 211 -7.20 -9.89 15.48
CA ILE A 211 -7.73 -9.49 14.16
C ILE A 211 -8.30 -8.09 14.28
N TYR A 212 -7.84 -7.16 13.46
CA TYR A 212 -8.38 -5.80 13.32
C TYR A 212 -9.25 -5.75 12.08
N VAL A 213 -10.49 -5.26 12.21
CA VAL A 213 -11.43 -5.08 11.09
C VAL A 213 -11.75 -3.61 10.97
N MET A 214 -11.37 -3.02 9.84
CA MET A 214 -11.25 -1.58 9.68
C MET A 214 -12.19 -1.07 8.59
N GLY A 215 -12.87 0.03 8.91
CA GLY A 215 -13.76 0.73 7.99
C GLY A 215 -14.80 -0.15 7.30
N GLY A 216 -14.99 0.04 6.00
CA GLY A 216 -16.08 -0.55 5.24
C GLY A 216 -17.33 0.32 5.28
N THR A 217 -18.48 -0.26 5.00
CA THR A 217 -19.75 0.47 4.87
C THR A 217 -20.93 -0.38 5.30
N VAL A 218 -21.94 0.28 5.87
CA VAL A 218 -23.25 -0.33 6.20
C VAL A 218 -24.24 -0.15 5.04
N THR A 219 -24.19 1.02 4.38
CA THR A 219 -25.21 1.48 3.42
C THR A 219 -24.65 1.75 2.02
N TRP A 220 -23.39 1.38 1.74
CA TRP A 220 -22.66 1.56 0.46
C TRP A 220 -22.23 2.98 0.12
N PHE A 221 -22.82 3.98 0.74
CA PHE A 221 -22.61 5.39 0.38
C PHE A 221 -21.74 6.17 1.37
N THR A 222 -21.51 5.60 2.55
CA THR A 222 -20.75 6.23 3.64
C THR A 222 -19.77 5.21 4.20
N GLY A 223 -18.50 5.61 4.24
CA GLY A 223 -17.45 4.85 4.90
C GLY A 223 -17.65 4.81 6.42
N LEU A 224 -17.10 3.80 7.05
CA LEU A 224 -16.93 3.73 8.50
C LEU A 224 -15.50 4.12 8.84
N ASN A 225 -15.31 4.78 9.98
CA ASN A 225 -14.01 4.95 10.61
C ASN A 225 -13.82 3.99 11.81
N SER A 226 -14.84 3.21 12.16
CA SER A 226 -14.79 2.28 13.28
C SER A 226 -13.86 1.10 12.99
N VAL A 227 -13.11 0.70 14.02
CA VAL A 227 -12.24 -0.48 14.02
C VAL A 227 -12.75 -1.43 15.10
N GLU A 228 -12.98 -2.68 14.73
CA GLU A 228 -13.35 -3.75 15.66
C GLU A 228 -12.21 -4.75 15.78
N VAL A 229 -11.89 -5.17 17.01
CA VAL A 229 -10.72 -6.02 17.26
C VAL A 229 -11.13 -7.32 17.91
N TYR A 230 -10.92 -8.44 17.24
CA TYR A 230 -11.07 -9.75 17.86
C TYR A 230 -9.80 -10.11 18.61
N ASP A 231 -9.91 -10.35 19.93
CA ASP A 231 -8.80 -10.78 20.77
C ASP A 231 -8.88 -12.29 21.01
N PHE A 232 -7.92 -13.04 20.48
CA PHE A 232 -7.89 -14.50 20.64
C PHE A 232 -7.66 -14.95 22.08
N ASN A 233 -7.02 -14.14 22.94
CA ASN A 233 -6.84 -14.51 24.34
C ASN A 233 -8.16 -14.53 25.11
N ASN A 234 -9.06 -13.61 24.75
CA ASN A 234 -10.33 -13.45 25.43
C ASN A 234 -11.52 -13.96 24.61
N ALA A 235 -11.27 -14.47 23.41
CA ALA A 235 -12.23 -15.02 22.47
C ALA A 235 -13.45 -14.12 22.17
N HIS A 236 -13.27 -12.80 22.14
CA HIS A 236 -14.35 -11.85 21.87
C HIS A 236 -13.87 -10.62 21.08
N TRP A 237 -14.82 -9.94 20.45
CA TRP A 237 -14.62 -8.61 19.86
C TRP A 237 -14.54 -7.56 20.97
N VAL A 238 -13.38 -6.95 21.10
CA VAL A 238 -13.16 -5.77 21.92
C VAL A 238 -13.59 -4.56 21.11
N ASN A 239 -14.51 -3.77 21.65
CA ASN A 239 -14.81 -2.45 21.11
C ASN A 239 -13.60 -1.56 21.34
N ASN A 240 -12.78 -1.39 20.31
CA ASN A 240 -11.63 -0.52 20.39
C ASN A 240 -12.11 0.94 20.30
N THR A 241 -11.65 1.80 21.22
CA THR A 241 -11.89 3.25 21.18
C THR A 241 -11.03 3.95 20.13
N VAL A 242 -10.15 3.20 19.47
CA VAL A 242 -9.25 3.69 18.43
C VAL A 242 -9.92 3.57 17.07
N HIS A 243 -10.21 4.71 16.47
CA HIS A 243 -10.87 4.83 15.18
C HIS A 243 -9.89 5.36 14.14
N LEU A 244 -10.14 5.02 12.88
CA LEU A 244 -9.49 5.69 11.76
C LEU A 244 -9.78 7.20 11.85
N SER A 245 -8.81 8.02 11.48
CA SER A 245 -9.01 9.47 11.38
C SER A 245 -10.02 9.80 10.29
N ASN A 246 -9.98 9.06 9.19
CA ASN A 246 -10.92 9.21 8.07
C ASN A 246 -11.75 7.95 7.89
N ALA A 247 -13.05 8.14 7.67
CA ALA A 247 -13.93 7.05 7.31
C ALA A 247 -13.60 6.54 5.91
N ARG A 248 -13.58 5.21 5.70
CA ARG A 248 -13.21 4.61 4.43
C ARG A 248 -13.89 3.27 4.16
N ALA A 249 -14.33 3.06 2.93
CA ALA A 249 -14.75 1.76 2.38
C ALA A 249 -13.99 1.46 1.09
N SER A 250 -13.91 0.19 0.68
CA SER A 250 -13.17 -0.23 -0.53
C SER A 250 -11.71 0.25 -0.56
N HIS A 251 -11.10 0.38 0.62
CA HIS A 251 -9.70 0.73 0.82
C HIS A 251 -8.83 -0.53 0.76
N GLY A 252 -7.51 -0.34 0.67
CA GLY A 252 -6.53 -1.42 0.80
C GLY A 252 -5.84 -1.36 2.16
N SER A 253 -5.51 -2.52 2.73
CA SER A 253 -4.70 -2.59 3.95
C SER A 253 -3.59 -3.61 3.83
N ALA A 254 -2.48 -3.36 4.51
CA ALA A 254 -1.29 -4.21 4.52
C ALA A 254 -0.67 -4.19 5.92
N VAL A 255 -0.01 -5.27 6.31
CA VAL A 255 0.69 -5.38 7.60
C VAL A 255 2.18 -5.58 7.33
N LEU A 256 3.02 -4.75 7.94
CA LEU A 256 4.48 -4.85 7.89
C LEU A 256 5.03 -4.60 9.30
N SER A 257 5.85 -5.52 9.80
CA SER A 257 6.48 -5.43 11.13
C SER A 257 5.51 -5.00 12.25
N ASP A 258 4.38 -5.71 12.36
CA ASP A 258 3.31 -5.43 13.33
C ASP A 258 2.63 -4.04 13.21
N ILE A 259 2.91 -3.29 12.14
CA ILE A 259 2.23 -2.05 11.80
C ILE A 259 1.20 -2.31 10.72
N ILE A 260 -0.03 -1.86 10.97
CA ILE A 260 -1.13 -1.90 10.02
C ILE A 260 -1.14 -0.60 9.24
N TYR A 261 -1.13 -0.69 7.92
CA TYR A 261 -1.29 0.44 7.01
C TYR A 261 -2.62 0.31 6.29
N THR A 262 -3.41 1.37 6.27
CA THR A 262 -4.66 1.46 5.50
C THR A 262 -4.59 2.62 4.52
N LEU A 263 -5.01 2.39 3.28
CA LEU A 263 -4.71 3.27 2.14
C LEU A 263 -5.95 3.51 1.29
N GLY A 264 -6.19 4.77 0.92
CA GLY A 264 -7.24 5.18 -0.01
C GLY A 264 -8.64 4.72 0.39
N GLY A 265 -9.45 4.37 -0.60
CA GLY A 265 -10.86 4.00 -0.44
C GLY A 265 -11.81 5.16 -0.75
N ILE A 266 -13.02 5.09 -0.22
CA ILE A 266 -14.03 6.15 -0.29
C ILE A 266 -14.53 6.52 1.09
N GLU A 267 -14.54 7.82 1.38
CA GLU A 267 -15.25 8.35 2.54
C GLU A 267 -16.74 8.48 2.23
N SER A 268 -17.05 9.02 1.06
CA SER A 268 -18.41 9.28 0.58
C SER A 268 -18.56 8.93 -0.91
N THR A 269 -19.77 9.08 -1.44
CA THR A 269 -20.09 8.71 -2.83
C THR A 269 -19.28 9.45 -3.89
N THR A 270 -18.68 10.60 -3.55
CA THR A 270 -18.02 11.50 -4.52
C THR A 270 -16.52 11.68 -4.32
N SER A 271 -15.94 11.29 -3.18
CA SER A 271 -14.49 11.42 -2.93
C SER A 271 -13.86 10.05 -2.72
N ALA A 272 -13.08 9.61 -3.72
CA ALA A 272 -12.04 8.63 -3.45
C ALA A 272 -10.87 9.33 -2.75
N GLU A 273 -10.27 8.65 -1.80
CA GLU A 273 -9.29 9.23 -0.89
C GLU A 273 -7.87 8.96 -1.36
N ILE A 274 -6.98 9.93 -1.11
CA ILE A 274 -5.53 9.76 -1.20
C ILE A 274 -4.90 9.48 0.16
N SER A 275 -5.67 9.55 1.25
CA SER A 275 -5.14 9.42 2.60
C SER A 275 -4.70 7.99 2.88
N ALA A 276 -3.55 7.87 3.52
CA ALA A 276 -3.10 6.63 4.15
C ALA A 276 -2.82 6.87 5.63
N GLU A 277 -3.08 5.86 6.43
CA GLU A 277 -2.95 5.89 7.89
C GLU A 277 -2.25 4.62 8.37
N ALA A 278 -1.47 4.74 9.44
CA ALA A 278 -0.74 3.64 10.05
C ALA A 278 -1.05 3.52 11.54
N PHE A 279 -1.06 2.29 12.06
CA PHE A 279 -1.30 1.97 13.47
C PHE A 279 -0.41 0.80 13.91
N GLY A 280 0.32 0.97 15.01
CA GLY A 280 1.22 -0.06 15.52
C GLY A 280 2.21 0.48 16.55
N PRO A 281 3.01 -0.41 17.18
CA PRO A 281 3.86 -0.10 18.33
C PRO A 281 4.95 0.94 18.06
N GLU A 282 5.37 1.11 16.80
CA GLU A 282 6.42 2.05 16.40
C GLU A 282 5.87 3.36 15.82
N ILE A 283 4.55 3.47 15.68
CA ILE A 283 3.90 4.69 15.23
C ILE A 283 3.87 5.68 16.41
N PRO A 284 4.29 6.96 16.25
CA PRO A 284 4.40 7.92 17.35
C PRO A 284 3.13 8.09 18.19
N GLY A 285 1.96 7.90 17.58
CA GLY A 285 0.67 7.92 18.25
C GLY A 285 0.43 6.78 19.23
N GLY A 286 1.17 5.67 19.08
CA GLY A 286 1.12 4.44 19.89
C GLY A 286 -0.22 3.72 19.79
N ASP A 287 -1.24 4.34 20.40
CA ASP A 287 -2.62 3.89 20.45
C ASP A 287 -3.54 4.65 19.47
N SER A 288 -3.01 5.51 18.59
CA SER A 288 -3.79 6.21 17.55
C SER A 288 -3.34 5.88 16.12
N TRP A 289 -4.28 6.03 15.18
CA TRP A 289 -3.96 6.01 13.76
C TRP A 289 -3.31 7.32 13.35
N GLU A 290 -2.13 7.24 12.74
CA GLU A 290 -1.39 8.41 12.27
C GLU A 290 -1.40 8.48 10.74
N VAL A 291 -1.54 9.69 10.20
CA VAL A 291 -1.48 9.92 8.75
C VAL A 291 -0.08 9.59 8.24
N PHE A 292 -0.01 8.78 7.19
CA PHE A 292 1.21 8.27 6.59
C PHE A 292 1.13 8.36 5.07
N ASN A 293 2.11 9.01 4.42
CA ASN A 293 2.37 9.02 2.97
C ASN A 293 1.15 8.81 2.05
N ASN A 294 0.47 9.92 1.71
CA ASN A 294 -0.66 9.90 0.79
C ASN A 294 -0.33 9.22 -0.55
N LEU A 295 -1.34 8.56 -1.12
CA LEU A 295 -1.28 8.02 -2.47
C LEU A 295 -1.04 9.14 -3.49
N THR A 296 -0.39 8.81 -4.60
CA THR A 296 -0.18 9.78 -5.70
C THR A 296 -1.48 10.26 -6.32
N TYR A 297 -2.50 9.40 -6.36
CA TYR A 297 -3.83 9.65 -6.91
C TYR A 297 -4.89 8.92 -6.10
N ASP A 298 -6.13 9.38 -6.18
CA ASP A 298 -7.27 8.78 -5.49
C ASP A 298 -7.52 7.37 -6.02
N ARG A 299 -7.70 6.41 -5.10
CA ARG A 299 -7.84 5.01 -5.46
C ARG A 299 -8.78 4.27 -4.52
N ARG A 300 -9.72 3.52 -5.09
CA ARG A 300 -10.60 2.57 -4.37
C ARG A 300 -10.70 1.24 -5.10
N ALA A 301 -11.16 0.21 -4.39
CA ALA A 301 -11.40 -1.13 -4.90
C ALA A 301 -10.19 -1.69 -5.68
N PHE A 302 -9.00 -1.49 -5.10
CA PHE A 302 -7.70 -1.85 -5.64
C PHE A 302 -7.07 -3.00 -4.85
N GLY A 303 -6.10 -3.69 -5.45
CA GLY A 303 -5.30 -4.68 -4.75
C GLY A 303 -4.24 -3.99 -3.90
N CYS A 304 -4.11 -4.39 -2.64
CA CYS A 304 -3.12 -3.87 -1.70
C CYS A 304 -2.49 -5.04 -0.96
N VAL A 305 -1.16 -5.15 -1.01
CA VAL A 305 -0.44 -6.21 -0.33
C VAL A 305 0.85 -5.70 0.29
N ALA A 306 1.19 -6.28 1.44
CA ALA A 306 2.53 -6.20 2.00
C ALA A 306 3.44 -7.18 1.26
N TRP A 307 4.64 -6.73 0.94
CA TRP A 307 5.73 -7.56 0.46
C TRP A 307 6.85 -7.55 1.51
N PRO A 308 6.97 -8.63 2.30
CA PRO A 308 8.11 -8.79 3.17
C PRO A 308 9.35 -9.10 2.31
N THR A 309 10.46 -8.43 2.56
CA THR A 309 11.77 -8.89 2.07
C THR A 309 12.58 -9.44 3.22
N ASP A 310 13.52 -10.34 2.93
CA ASP A 310 14.49 -10.86 3.90
C ASP A 310 15.58 -9.81 4.25
N ASP A 311 15.51 -8.61 3.66
CA ASP A 311 16.43 -7.48 3.86
C ASP A 311 15.71 -6.32 4.58
N ALA A 312 16.47 -5.31 5.04
CA ALA A 312 16.04 -4.14 5.82
C ALA A 312 14.93 -3.24 5.21
N TYR A 313 14.26 -3.66 4.13
CA TYR A 313 13.26 -2.90 3.40
C TYR A 313 11.96 -3.69 3.24
N SER A 314 10.86 -3.14 3.72
CA SER A 314 9.53 -3.68 3.42
C SER A 314 8.80 -2.82 2.42
N TYR A 315 7.90 -3.42 1.64
CA TYR A 315 7.18 -2.69 0.61
C TYR A 315 5.68 -2.89 0.71
N ILE A 316 4.92 -1.83 0.45
CA ILE A 316 3.47 -1.93 0.18
C ILE A 316 3.27 -1.78 -1.32
N TYR A 317 2.63 -2.75 -1.93
CA TYR A 317 2.22 -2.67 -3.32
C TYR A 317 0.74 -2.34 -3.41
N ILE A 318 0.40 -1.34 -4.23
CA ILE A 318 -0.97 -1.05 -4.64
C ILE A 318 -1.10 -1.22 -6.15
N MET A 319 -2.22 -1.80 -6.58
CA MET A 319 -2.39 -2.19 -7.98
C MET A 319 -3.84 -2.07 -8.42
N GLY A 320 -4.02 -1.62 -9.65
CA GLY A 320 -5.34 -1.41 -10.24
C GLY A 320 -6.24 -0.46 -9.44
N GLY A 321 -7.54 -0.70 -9.49
CA GLY A 321 -8.57 0.08 -8.80
C GLY A 321 -9.26 1.08 -9.72
N ASN A 322 -9.99 2.01 -9.13
CA ASN A 322 -10.51 3.17 -9.84
C ASN A 322 -10.31 4.46 -9.05
N SER A 323 -10.00 5.54 -9.77
CA SER A 323 -10.24 6.91 -9.32
C SER A 323 -11.68 7.27 -9.62
N GLY A 324 -12.20 8.35 -9.03
CA GLY A 324 -13.57 8.82 -9.30
C GLY A 324 -13.91 9.02 -10.79
N THR A 325 -12.91 9.02 -11.68
CA THR A 325 -13.02 9.31 -13.12
C THR A 325 -12.53 8.20 -14.06
N ALA A 326 -11.76 7.21 -13.59
CA ALA A 326 -11.20 6.16 -14.45
C ALA A 326 -10.86 4.86 -13.69
N VAL A 327 -10.87 3.72 -14.38
CA VAL A 327 -10.26 2.48 -13.87
C VAL A 327 -8.75 2.54 -14.15
N ILE A 328 -7.94 2.10 -13.19
CA ILE A 328 -6.49 2.19 -13.16
C ILE A 328 -5.92 0.78 -13.37
N SER A 329 -4.83 0.65 -14.14
CA SER A 329 -4.02 -0.60 -14.24
C SER A 329 -2.69 -0.50 -13.50
N GLY A 330 -2.26 0.72 -13.15
CA GLY A 330 -0.95 1.01 -12.60
C GLY A 330 -0.66 0.29 -11.28
N THR A 331 0.53 -0.31 -11.22
CA THR A 331 1.13 -0.81 -9.99
C THR A 331 2.04 0.26 -9.43
N GLN A 332 1.91 0.54 -8.14
CA GLN A 332 2.83 1.40 -7.41
C GLN A 332 3.32 0.66 -6.18
N ARG A 333 4.57 0.93 -5.81
CA ARG A 333 5.21 0.39 -4.63
C ARG A 333 5.63 1.52 -3.72
N LEU A 334 5.34 1.41 -2.44
CA LEU A 334 5.86 2.30 -1.41
C LEU A 334 6.92 1.57 -0.62
N LEU A 335 8.11 2.18 -0.50
CA LEU A 335 9.11 1.74 0.45
C LEU A 335 8.68 2.15 1.86
N VAL A 336 8.56 1.14 2.73
CA VAL A 336 8.28 1.27 4.15
C VAL A 336 9.50 0.73 4.88
N ASN A 337 10.33 1.65 5.40
CA ASN A 337 11.51 1.25 6.15
C ASN A 337 11.06 0.58 7.44
N THR A 338 11.40 -0.71 7.57
CA THR A 338 11.27 -1.45 8.81
C THR A 338 12.54 -1.23 9.58
N VAL A 339 12.43 -0.66 10.78
CA VAL A 339 13.57 -0.48 11.68
C VAL A 339 13.98 -1.87 12.15
N GLU A 340 14.93 -2.52 11.48
CA GLU A 340 15.59 -3.66 12.10
C GLU A 340 16.52 -3.14 13.19
N ALA A 341 16.07 -3.31 14.43
CA ALA A 341 16.89 -3.30 15.61
C ALA A 341 17.97 -4.38 15.48
N SER A 342 19.18 -4.00 15.09
CA SER A 342 20.35 -4.81 15.41
C SER A 342 20.72 -4.56 16.88
N GLU A 343 20.40 -5.53 17.72
CA GLU A 343 20.95 -5.64 19.07
C GLU A 343 22.47 -5.79 18.99
N VAL A 344 23.19 -4.68 19.20
CA VAL A 344 24.28 -4.68 20.17
C VAL A 344 24.02 -3.48 21.08
N SER A 345 23.42 -3.75 22.23
CA SER A 345 23.58 -2.84 23.37
C SER A 345 25.04 -2.90 23.81
N PRO A 346 25.74 -1.75 23.83
CA PRO A 346 26.48 -1.38 25.00
C PRO A 346 25.79 -0.15 25.58
N ALA A 347 25.12 -0.36 26.71
CA ALA A 347 24.84 0.63 27.75
C ALA A 347 24.58 2.07 27.28
N SER A 348 23.31 2.46 27.29
CA SER A 348 22.86 3.85 27.52
C SER A 348 23.68 4.93 26.80
N ALA A 349 23.48 5.10 25.49
CA ALA A 349 23.92 6.30 24.80
C ALA A 349 22.70 7.13 24.42
N GLU A 350 22.59 8.33 25.01
CA GLU A 350 21.59 9.35 24.65
C GLU A 350 21.58 9.59 23.13
N LYS A 351 20.40 9.53 22.49
CA LYS A 351 20.22 9.94 21.09
C LYS A 351 20.65 11.40 20.94
N VAL A 352 21.45 11.71 19.92
CA VAL A 352 21.94 13.07 19.65
C VAL A 352 20.89 13.85 18.88
N ASN A 353 20.48 15.01 19.37
CA ASN A 353 19.73 15.92 18.51
C ASN A 353 20.71 16.57 17.55
N THR A 354 20.46 16.40 16.27
CA THR A 354 21.11 17.13 15.20
C THR A 354 20.02 17.85 14.42
N THR A 355 20.28 19.09 14.01
CA THR A 355 19.31 19.86 13.22
C THR A 355 20.01 20.54 12.06
N LEU A 356 19.35 20.56 10.90
CA LEU A 356 19.81 21.29 9.71
C LEU A 356 18.78 22.38 9.39
N SER A 357 19.13 23.63 9.68
CA SER A 357 18.27 24.79 9.47
C SER A 357 18.76 25.65 8.31
N ASN A 358 17.85 26.02 7.41
CA ASN A 358 18.00 27.12 6.46
C ASN A 358 16.62 27.53 5.96
N PHE A 359 16.18 28.74 6.30
CA PHE A 359 14.99 29.38 5.74
C PHE A 359 15.09 30.91 5.84
N PRO A 360 14.57 31.70 4.86
CA PRO A 360 13.97 31.29 3.59
C PRO A 360 14.87 31.61 2.38
N ASN A 361 14.87 30.68 1.41
CA ASN A 361 15.08 30.93 -0.02
C ASN A 361 16.54 31.10 -0.50
N PRO A 362 16.70 31.12 -1.84
CA PRO A 362 17.25 30.05 -2.67
C PRO A 362 18.77 29.92 -2.49
N PHE A 363 19.37 28.80 -2.90
CA PHE A 363 20.82 28.67 -2.80
C PHE A 363 21.49 29.65 -3.77
N ASP A 364 21.87 30.84 -3.27
CA ASP A 364 22.70 31.83 -3.96
C ASP A 364 24.08 31.21 -4.27
N GLN A 365 24.86 31.87 -5.14
CA GLN A 365 26.22 31.47 -5.55
C GLN A 365 27.08 30.93 -4.39
N TYR A 366 26.90 31.50 -3.19
CA TYR A 366 27.46 31.00 -1.94
C TYR A 366 26.33 30.72 -0.94
N THR A 367 26.22 29.49 -0.47
CA THR A 367 25.26 29.13 0.57
C THR A 367 25.96 28.65 1.82
N THR A 368 25.55 29.16 2.98
CA THR A 368 25.99 28.62 4.28
C THR A 368 24.97 27.62 4.78
N LEU A 369 25.38 26.37 5.01
CA LEU A 369 24.61 25.35 5.71
C LEU A 369 24.92 25.46 7.21
N SER A 370 23.89 25.67 8.03
CA SER A 370 24.05 25.75 9.49
C SER A 370 23.47 24.50 10.15
N TYR A 371 24.22 23.89 11.05
CA TYR A 371 23.80 22.69 11.77
C TYR A 371 24.33 22.63 13.19
N SER A 372 23.57 22.03 14.09
CA SER A 372 23.96 21.86 15.49
C SER A 372 24.21 20.39 15.82
N VAL A 373 25.18 20.13 16.68
CA VAL A 373 25.44 18.81 17.26
C VAL A 373 25.55 18.94 18.77
N ASP A 374 24.78 18.15 19.52
CA ASP A 374 24.76 18.24 20.99
C ASP A 374 25.93 17.50 21.66
N LYS A 375 26.60 16.59 20.93
CA LYS A 375 27.81 15.88 21.38
C LYS A 375 28.78 15.63 20.22
N SER A 376 30.01 15.21 20.52
CA SER A 376 30.97 14.88 19.46
C SER A 376 30.48 13.70 18.62
N VAL A 377 30.34 13.87 17.32
CA VAL A 377 29.84 12.83 16.40
C VAL A 377 30.42 13.02 15.00
N TYR A 378 30.67 11.92 14.29
CA TYR A 378 31.10 12.01 12.90
C TYR A 378 29.91 12.43 12.03
N ILE A 379 30.10 13.51 11.26
CA ILE A 379 29.11 14.06 10.35
C ILE A 379 29.65 13.97 8.93
N ASP A 380 28.80 13.49 8.02
CA ASP A 380 28.99 13.60 6.57
C ASP A 380 27.88 14.49 5.99
N ILE A 381 28.25 15.58 5.34
CA ILE A 381 27.34 16.41 4.55
C ILE A 381 27.77 16.27 3.10
N SER A 382 26.87 15.76 2.27
CA SER A 382 27.07 15.51 0.86
C SER A 382 25.98 16.16 0.01
N ILE A 383 26.36 16.72 -1.13
CA ILE A 383 25.49 17.41 -2.08
C ILE A 383 25.42 16.60 -3.36
N PHE A 384 24.21 16.38 -3.85
CA PHE A 384 23.92 15.62 -5.05
C PHE A 384 23.15 16.47 -6.04
N ASP A 385 23.33 16.25 -7.33
CA ASP A 385 22.45 16.82 -8.36
C ASP A 385 21.13 16.06 -8.46
N ALA A 386 20.24 16.53 -9.33
CA ALA A 386 18.96 15.88 -9.60
C ALA A 386 19.10 14.44 -10.15
N ALA A 387 20.27 14.10 -10.70
CA ALA A 387 20.58 12.76 -11.21
C ALA A 387 21.14 11.82 -10.12
N GLY A 388 21.34 12.32 -8.90
CA GLY A 388 21.93 11.56 -7.78
C GLY A 388 23.45 11.44 -7.86
N GLN A 389 24.11 12.17 -8.77
CA GLN A 389 25.56 12.21 -8.82
C GLN A 389 26.08 13.05 -7.66
N LEU A 390 27.07 12.53 -6.93
CA LEU A 390 27.76 13.27 -5.88
C LEU A 390 28.48 14.46 -6.51
N ILE A 391 28.11 15.66 -6.09
CA ILE A 391 28.68 16.93 -6.54
C ILE A 391 29.79 17.38 -5.58
N SER A 392 29.57 17.26 -4.28
CA SER A 392 30.51 17.71 -3.27
C SER A 392 30.21 17.07 -1.91
N THR A 393 31.23 16.95 -1.07
CA THR A 393 31.09 16.54 0.34
C THR A 393 31.70 17.64 1.21
N PRO A 394 30.94 18.72 1.52
CA PRO A 394 31.47 19.85 2.28
C PRO A 394 31.95 19.50 3.70
N VAL A 395 31.42 18.44 4.29
CA VAL A 395 31.82 17.96 5.62
C VAL A 395 31.94 16.44 5.56
N SER A 396 33.05 15.89 6.05
CA SER A 396 33.21 14.46 6.32
C SER A 396 34.22 14.32 7.44
N GLY A 397 33.75 14.20 8.68
CA GLY A 397 34.63 14.21 9.84
C GLY A 397 33.92 14.34 11.18
N LEU A 398 34.69 14.10 12.24
CA LEU A 398 34.26 14.29 13.62
C LEU A 398 33.98 15.78 13.91
N GLN A 399 32.76 16.09 14.34
CA GLN A 399 32.34 17.42 14.77
C GLN A 399 32.24 17.45 16.29
N THR A 400 32.64 18.56 16.92
CA THR A 400 32.52 18.77 18.38
C THR A 400 31.16 19.36 18.74
N PRO A 401 30.66 19.22 19.99
CA PRO A 401 29.40 19.82 20.41
C PRO A 401 29.33 21.33 20.10
N GLY A 402 28.21 21.79 19.56
CA GLY A 402 27.94 23.19 19.25
C GLY A 402 27.30 23.43 17.87
N GLU A 403 27.18 24.71 17.53
CA GLU A 403 26.70 25.19 16.24
C GLU A 403 27.85 25.23 15.23
N HIS A 404 27.61 24.65 14.07
CA HIS A 404 28.55 24.57 12.95
C HIS A 404 27.98 25.23 11.72
N ARG A 405 28.87 25.77 10.90
CA ARG A 405 28.53 26.39 9.63
C ARG A 405 29.51 25.92 8.57
N VAL A 406 29.00 25.42 7.46
CA VAL A 406 29.80 25.09 6.29
C VAL A 406 29.31 25.89 5.10
N SER A 407 30.24 26.52 4.40
CA SER A 407 29.94 27.23 3.17
C SER A 407 30.08 26.28 1.99
N PHE A 408 29.06 26.27 1.13
CA PHE A 408 29.05 25.61 -0.14
C PHE A 408 29.06 26.66 -1.26
N ASP A 409 30.03 26.54 -2.17
CA ASP A 409 30.12 27.34 -3.37
C ASP A 409 29.42 26.63 -4.53
N GLY A 410 28.25 27.16 -4.90
CA GLY A 410 27.43 26.68 -6.01
C GLY A 410 27.74 27.39 -7.34
N ALA A 411 28.77 28.24 -7.41
CA ALA A 411 29.11 29.05 -8.59
C ALA A 411 29.44 28.24 -9.84
N ALA A 412 29.72 26.95 -9.72
CA ALA A 412 29.95 26.04 -10.85
C ALA A 412 28.71 25.21 -11.25
N LEU A 413 27.63 25.25 -10.46
CA LEU A 413 26.42 24.44 -10.68
C LEU A 413 25.42 25.06 -11.66
N GLU A 414 24.96 24.30 -12.64
CA GLU A 414 23.91 24.74 -13.56
C GLU A 414 22.57 24.97 -12.83
N THR A 415 21.70 25.80 -13.42
CA THR A 415 20.32 26.01 -12.94
C THR A 415 19.62 24.67 -12.86
N GLY A 416 19.17 24.28 -11.66
CA GLY A 416 18.67 22.94 -11.43
C GLY A 416 18.31 22.63 -9.99
N LEU A 417 17.87 21.39 -9.80
CA LEU A 417 17.53 20.81 -8.51
C LEU A 417 18.74 20.06 -7.94
N TYR A 418 19.06 20.31 -6.67
CA TYR A 418 20.13 19.62 -5.94
C TYR A 418 19.61 19.19 -4.56
N PHE A 419 20.30 18.25 -3.92
CA PHE A 419 19.93 17.73 -2.61
C PHE A 419 21.14 17.75 -1.68
N CYS A 420 20.98 18.37 -0.51
CA CYS A 420 21.94 18.29 0.59
C CYS A 420 21.50 17.18 1.53
N VAL A 421 22.38 16.23 1.80
CA VAL A 421 22.18 15.11 2.72
C VAL A 421 23.20 15.22 3.84
N MET A 422 22.72 15.24 5.08
CA MET A 422 23.56 15.11 6.26
C MET A 422 23.34 13.74 6.88
N LYS A 423 24.42 13.05 7.23
CA LYS A 423 24.41 11.78 7.95
C LYS A 423 25.29 11.89 9.19
N SER A 424 24.81 11.36 10.30
CA SER A 424 25.63 11.14 11.49
C SER A 424 25.91 9.64 11.69
N GLU A 425 27.06 9.33 12.29
CA GLU A 425 27.47 7.93 12.57
C GLU A 425 26.50 7.19 13.50
N ASP A 426 25.73 7.91 14.32
CA ASP A 426 24.68 7.36 15.19
C ASP A 426 23.31 7.22 14.49
N GLY A 427 23.25 7.43 13.17
CA GLY A 427 22.11 7.07 12.32
C GLY A 427 21.11 8.19 12.04
N ALA A 428 21.35 9.44 12.46
CA ALA A 428 20.48 10.56 12.10
C ALA A 428 20.76 11.00 10.64
N VAL A 429 19.69 11.14 9.85
CA VAL A 429 19.76 11.55 8.44
C VAL A 429 18.85 12.75 8.19
N PHE A 430 19.38 13.81 7.58
CA PHE A 430 18.62 14.99 7.16
C PHE A 430 18.78 15.24 5.68
N VAL A 431 17.65 15.40 4.98
CA VAL A 431 17.65 15.75 3.56
C VAL A 431 17.01 17.12 3.37
N ARG A 432 17.67 17.97 2.58
CA ARG A 432 17.16 19.29 2.18
C ARG A 432 17.23 19.45 0.66
N LYS A 433 16.09 19.82 0.08
CA LYS A 433 15.99 20.22 -1.32
C LYS A 433 16.64 21.60 -1.52
N MET A 434 17.46 21.71 -2.55
CA MET A 434 18.16 22.91 -2.97
C MET A 434 17.73 23.25 -4.40
N VAL A 435 17.36 24.50 -4.66
CA VAL A 435 17.08 24.97 -6.03
C VAL A 435 18.11 26.04 -6.35
N VAL A 436 18.93 25.78 -7.36
CA VAL A 436 19.87 26.75 -7.91
C VAL A 436 19.20 27.39 -9.11
N MET A 437 19.00 28.70 -9.08
CA MET A 437 18.47 29.48 -10.20
C MET A 437 19.54 30.48 -10.65
N ARG A 438 19.91 30.44 -11.93
CA ARG A 438 20.74 31.46 -12.60
C ARG A 438 19.95 32.21 -13.65
#